data_AF-A6JUU0-F1
#
_entry.id   AF-A6JUU0-F1
#
_cell.length_a   1.000
_cell.length_b   1.000
_cell.length_c   1.000
_cell.angle_alpha   90.00
_cell.angle_beta   90.00
_cell.angle_gamma   90.00
#
_symmetry.space_group_name_H-M   'P 1'
#
loop_
_entity.id
_entity.type
_entity.pdbx_description
1 polymer ?
#
loop_
_entity_poly.entity_id
_entity_poly.type
_entity_poly.pdbx_seq_one_letter_code
_entity_poly.pdbx_strand_id
1 'polypeptide(L)'
;MAVLASWVWILTGCFSPAVAEISNVVSLYPPLWEDSPEQISDYRMEDGKYVINPWVLTDRMGMYRILLNETATYFARYGPENEQNLLWGLPLQFGWQYQTGRLADPTGMTDCGKELEESLCVSVNSWWADVNYYLSVLPFLAAVDSGMTGLSPNQIMILPPLKDQMRFCYNVSDCRSALPKTMDKWRDFFQYMQLPSSDFDGLLKKLWDAHTSSLEYPTRAFVDRYDFYSDQEANFGENWAIVVYYLGAARLPTTLNRSHSFQRGLPTRVLDDTDITPFIPDFTPLQNKVLVTLKLFGNTDRLS
;
A
#
# COMPACT_ATOMS: atom_id res chain seq x y z
N MET A 1 6.07 -14.91 -22.68
CA MET A 1 4.63 -14.58 -22.80
C MET A 1 3.73 -15.73 -22.31
N ALA A 2 3.70 -16.91 -22.94
CA ALA A 2 2.84 -18.03 -22.49
C ALA A 2 3.28 -18.67 -21.16
N VAL A 3 4.58 -18.73 -20.87
CA VAL A 3 5.10 -19.27 -19.60
C VAL A 3 4.71 -18.36 -18.42
N LEU A 4 4.70 -17.04 -18.60
CA LEU A 4 4.39 -16.05 -17.55
C LEU A 4 2.91 -16.08 -17.12
N ALA A 5 2.00 -16.38 -18.04
CA ALA A 5 0.58 -16.55 -17.71
C ALA A 5 0.36 -17.72 -16.72
N SER A 6 1.08 -18.83 -16.89
CA SER A 6 1.01 -20.03 -16.02
C SER A 6 1.41 -19.74 -14.57
N TRP A 7 2.40 -18.87 -14.34
CA TRP A 7 2.88 -18.55 -12.98
C TRP A 7 2.01 -17.52 -12.27
N VAL A 8 1.35 -16.62 -13.00
CA VAL A 8 0.26 -15.80 -12.44
C VAL A 8 -0.85 -16.70 -11.91
N TRP A 9 -1.16 -17.80 -12.61
CA TRP A 9 -2.10 -18.82 -12.11
C TRP A 9 -1.60 -19.55 -10.86
N ILE A 10 -0.28 -19.71 -10.69
CA ILE A 10 0.32 -20.28 -9.48
C ILE A 10 0.25 -19.30 -8.32
N LEU A 11 0.44 -17.99 -8.54
CA LEU A 11 0.15 -16.97 -7.55
C LEU A 11 -1.35 -17.01 -7.21
N THR A 12 -2.26 -16.85 -8.18
CA THR A 12 -3.71 -16.91 -7.90
C THR A 12 -4.17 -18.24 -7.30
N GLY A 13 -3.48 -19.35 -7.61
CA GLY A 13 -3.75 -20.70 -7.09
C GLY A 13 -3.15 -20.94 -5.70
N CYS A 14 -1.99 -20.35 -5.37
CA CYS A 14 -1.49 -20.28 -3.99
C CYS A 14 -2.31 -19.30 -3.15
N PHE A 15 -2.96 -18.33 -3.78
CA PHE A 15 -3.89 -17.37 -3.18
C PHE A 15 -5.37 -17.81 -3.28
N SER A 16 -5.63 -19.05 -3.71
CA SER A 16 -6.94 -19.69 -3.66
C SER A 16 -6.94 -20.91 -2.74
N PRO A 17 -6.82 -20.77 -1.41
CA PRO A 17 -7.51 -21.69 -0.54
C PRO A 17 -8.99 -21.26 -0.45
N ALA A 18 -9.86 -22.25 -0.44
CA ALA A 18 -11.30 -22.13 -0.42
C ALA A 18 -11.85 -21.09 0.58
N VAL A 19 -12.95 -20.45 0.19
CA VAL A 19 -13.90 -19.80 1.11
C VAL A 19 -14.46 -20.90 2.03
N ALA A 20 -13.76 -21.23 3.11
CA ALA A 20 -14.28 -22.05 4.20
C ALA A 20 -13.43 -21.84 5.46
N GLU A 21 -14.15 -21.58 6.56
CA GLU A 21 -13.69 -21.40 7.94
C GLU A 21 -12.99 -20.07 8.28
N ILE A 22 -13.84 -19.03 8.42
CA ILE A 22 -13.58 -17.90 9.33
C ILE A 22 -13.78 -18.44 10.75
N SER A 23 -12.77 -19.13 11.28
CA SER A 23 -12.77 -19.57 12.69
C SER A 23 -11.43 -19.23 13.32
N ASN A 24 -11.20 -17.94 13.47
CA ASN A 24 -10.60 -17.26 14.63
C ASN A 24 -10.74 -15.76 14.35
N VAL A 25 -11.04 -14.97 15.37
CA VAL A 25 -11.37 -13.53 15.31
C VAL A 25 -10.13 -12.73 14.89
N VAL A 26 -9.69 -12.87 13.64
CA VAL A 26 -8.75 -11.95 13.01
C VAL A 26 -9.62 -10.84 12.43
N SER A 27 -9.42 -9.62 12.93
CA SER A 27 -10.06 -8.43 12.35
C SER A 27 -9.74 -8.38 10.86
N LEU A 28 -10.78 -8.30 10.02
CA LEU A 28 -10.62 -8.10 8.57
C LEU A 28 -9.96 -6.75 8.25
N TYR A 29 -10.05 -5.81 9.19
CA TYR A 29 -9.49 -4.46 9.08
C TYR A 29 -8.05 -4.42 9.57
N PRO A 30 -7.22 -3.52 9.01
CA PRO A 30 -5.85 -3.34 9.47
C PRO A 30 -5.80 -2.87 10.93
N PRO A 31 -4.64 -2.98 11.60
CA PRO A 31 -4.46 -2.45 12.96
C PRO A 31 -4.80 -0.97 13.06
N LEU A 32 -5.32 -0.56 14.22
CA LEU A 32 -5.62 0.83 14.55
C LEU A 32 -6.60 1.47 13.56
N TRP A 33 -7.41 0.65 12.87
CA TRP A 33 -8.42 1.11 11.92
C TRP A 33 -9.42 2.06 12.58
N GLU A 34 -10.00 1.63 13.70
CA GLU A 34 -10.99 2.44 14.43
C GLU A 34 -10.38 3.68 15.10
N ASP A 35 -9.11 3.63 15.45
CA ASP A 35 -8.36 4.76 16.04
C ASP A 35 -7.91 5.77 14.97
N SER A 36 -8.05 5.45 13.69
CA SER A 36 -7.65 6.30 12.57
C SER A 36 -8.81 7.19 12.09
N PRO A 37 -8.55 8.44 11.67
CA PRO A 37 -9.54 9.35 11.10
C PRO A 37 -10.45 8.71 10.04
N GLU A 38 -11.76 8.86 10.18
CA GLU A 38 -12.76 8.34 9.23
C GLU A 38 -13.21 9.39 8.20
N GLN A 39 -13.11 10.65 8.61
CA GLN A 39 -13.51 11.82 7.83
C GLN A 39 -12.46 12.92 8.00
N ILE A 40 -12.39 13.84 7.03
CA ILE A 40 -11.37 14.88 7.03
C ILE A 40 -11.40 15.77 8.28
N SER A 41 -12.59 15.98 8.86
CA SER A 41 -12.80 16.79 10.05
C SER A 41 -12.24 16.19 11.34
N ASP A 42 -11.83 14.92 11.31
CA ASP A 42 -11.17 14.29 12.46
C ASP A 42 -9.70 14.69 12.57
N TYR A 43 -9.10 15.20 11.49
CA TYR A 43 -7.75 15.79 11.56
C TYR A 43 -7.77 17.16 12.22
N ARG A 44 -6.67 17.49 12.88
CA ARG A 44 -6.46 18.82 13.44
C ARG A 44 -6.53 19.88 12.35
N MET A 45 -7.14 21.02 12.68
CA MET A 45 -7.20 22.18 11.80
C MET A 45 -6.24 23.27 12.30
N GLU A 46 -5.36 23.74 11.42
CA GLU A 46 -4.41 24.83 11.69
C GLU A 46 -4.47 25.83 10.53
N ASP A 47 -4.65 27.12 10.84
CA ASP A 47 -4.75 28.20 9.85
C ASP A 47 -5.74 27.93 8.71
N GLY A 48 -6.87 27.29 9.03
CA GLY A 48 -7.92 26.94 8.06
C GLY A 48 -7.60 25.74 7.17
N LYS A 49 -6.57 24.96 7.49
CA LYS A 49 -6.16 23.75 6.77
C LYS A 49 -6.22 22.53 7.68
N TYR A 50 -6.66 21.40 7.14
CA TYR A 50 -6.54 20.10 7.78
C TYR A 50 -5.09 19.62 7.67
N VAL A 51 -4.45 19.40 8.82
CA VAL A 51 -3.05 18.99 8.89
C VAL A 51 -2.98 17.48 9.06
N ILE A 52 -2.32 16.83 8.10
CA ILE A 52 -2.12 15.38 8.09
C ILE A 52 -0.62 15.12 8.21
N ASN A 53 -0.21 14.35 9.22
CA ASN A 53 1.17 13.90 9.34
C ASN A 53 1.30 12.45 8.86
N PRO A 54 1.70 12.19 7.60
CA PRO A 54 1.82 10.81 7.12
C PRO A 54 2.95 10.05 7.83
N TRP A 55 3.78 10.69 8.67
CA TRP A 55 4.79 10.01 9.47
C TRP A 55 4.26 9.56 10.83
N VAL A 56 2.95 9.73 11.06
CA VAL A 56 2.16 9.12 12.13
C VAL A 56 1.25 8.07 11.50
N LEU A 57 1.23 6.88 12.09
CA LEU A 57 0.54 5.71 11.55
C LEU A 57 -0.96 5.95 11.34
N THR A 58 -1.66 6.40 12.38
CA THR A 58 -3.11 6.65 12.36
C THR A 58 -3.45 7.76 11.37
N ASP A 59 -2.65 8.82 11.32
CA ASP A 59 -2.82 9.89 10.33
C ASP A 59 -2.68 9.36 8.89
N ARG A 60 -1.67 8.52 8.60
CA ARG A 60 -1.53 7.93 7.26
C ARG A 60 -2.65 6.94 6.95
N MET A 61 -3.06 6.12 7.92
CA MET A 61 -4.16 5.18 7.78
C MET A 61 -5.49 5.91 7.51
N GLY A 62 -5.72 7.04 8.17
CA GLY A 62 -6.91 7.88 7.97
C GLY A 62 -7.06 8.37 6.54
N MET A 63 -5.95 8.62 5.82
CA MET A 63 -5.99 8.99 4.40
C MET A 63 -6.67 7.88 3.56
N TYR A 64 -6.39 6.61 3.87
CA TYR A 64 -7.03 5.48 3.21
C TYR A 64 -8.48 5.30 3.63
N ARG A 65 -8.76 5.43 4.93
CA ARG A 65 -10.12 5.29 5.47
C ARG A 65 -11.08 6.32 4.88
N ILE A 66 -10.64 7.57 4.78
CA ILE A 66 -11.39 8.64 4.11
C ILE A 66 -11.62 8.30 2.64
N LEU A 67 -10.59 7.89 1.89
CA LEU A 67 -10.77 7.50 0.50
C LEU A 67 -11.79 6.36 0.33
N LEU A 68 -11.76 5.36 1.20
CA LEU A 68 -12.73 4.27 1.19
C LEU A 68 -14.14 4.77 1.47
N ASN A 69 -14.31 5.69 2.43
CA ASN A 69 -15.60 6.29 2.78
C ASN A 69 -16.17 7.14 1.63
N GLU A 70 -15.36 8.09 1.11
CA GLU A 70 -15.72 8.98 -0.01
C GLU A 70 -16.09 8.21 -1.28
N THR A 71 -15.47 7.04 -1.49
CA THR A 71 -15.73 6.21 -2.67
C THR A 71 -16.81 5.16 -2.49
N ALA A 72 -17.35 4.98 -1.27
CA ALA A 72 -18.24 3.88 -0.94
C ALA A 72 -19.51 3.85 -1.81
N THR A 73 -20.09 5.01 -2.10
CA THR A 73 -21.30 5.10 -2.93
C THR A 73 -21.09 4.57 -4.35
N TYR A 74 -19.88 4.65 -4.92
CA TYR A 74 -19.59 4.16 -6.27
C TYR A 74 -19.40 2.64 -6.32
N PHE A 75 -19.09 2.03 -5.16
CA PHE A 75 -18.90 0.59 -5.01
C PHE A 75 -20.12 -0.15 -4.43
N ALA A 76 -21.12 0.57 -3.91
CA ALA A 76 -22.34 -0.01 -3.35
C ALA A 76 -23.09 -0.96 -4.30
N ARG A 77 -22.96 -0.76 -5.62
CA ARG A 77 -23.54 -1.65 -6.65
C ARG A 77 -22.84 -3.00 -6.81
N TYR A 78 -21.63 -3.16 -6.26
CA TYR A 78 -20.84 -4.38 -6.40
C TYR A 78 -20.94 -5.30 -5.18
N GLY A 79 -21.29 -4.75 -4.01
CA GLY A 79 -21.49 -5.55 -2.79
C GLY A 79 -21.82 -4.68 -1.57
N PRO A 80 -22.22 -5.33 -0.47
CA PRO A 80 -22.54 -4.65 0.78
C PRO A 80 -21.27 -4.11 1.47
N GLU A 81 -21.47 -3.23 2.46
CA GLU A 81 -20.45 -2.85 3.46
C GLU A 81 -19.11 -2.38 2.87
N ASN A 82 -19.15 -1.82 1.66
CA ASN A 82 -17.97 -1.33 0.94
C ASN A 82 -16.88 -2.41 0.69
N GLU A 83 -17.17 -3.71 0.86
CA GLU A 83 -16.16 -4.77 0.80
C GLU A 83 -15.52 -4.91 -0.60
N GLN A 84 -16.27 -4.55 -1.64
CA GLN A 84 -15.85 -4.64 -3.04
C GLN A 84 -15.08 -3.40 -3.51
N ASN A 85 -14.81 -2.44 -2.62
CA ASN A 85 -14.00 -1.29 -2.96
C ASN A 85 -12.58 -1.71 -3.31
N LEU A 86 -12.11 -1.27 -4.47
CA LEU A 86 -10.79 -1.67 -4.96
C LEU A 86 -9.65 -0.98 -4.20
N LEU A 87 -9.93 0.05 -3.40
CA LEU A 87 -8.91 0.74 -2.61
C LEU A 87 -8.47 -0.03 -1.36
N TRP A 88 -9.15 -1.11 -0.96
CA TRP A 88 -8.82 -1.91 0.24
C TRP A 88 -7.40 -2.47 0.27
N GLY A 89 -6.80 -2.73 -0.91
CA GLY A 89 -5.42 -3.20 -0.99
C GLY A 89 -4.40 -2.24 -0.34
N LEU A 90 -4.67 -0.93 -0.37
CA LEU A 90 -3.76 0.08 0.18
C LEU A 90 -3.67 0.06 1.71
N PRO A 91 -4.77 0.24 2.48
CA PRO A 91 -4.72 0.23 3.94
C PRO A 91 -4.36 -1.14 4.51
N LEU A 92 -4.79 -2.23 3.87
CA LEU A 92 -4.40 -3.56 4.31
C LEU A 92 -2.89 -3.73 4.19
N GLN A 93 -2.29 -3.44 3.03
CA GLN A 93 -0.85 -3.56 2.85
C GLN A 93 -0.07 -2.70 3.85
N PHE A 94 -0.53 -1.47 4.11
CA PHE A 94 0.06 -0.60 5.12
C PHE A 94 -0.05 -1.18 6.55
N GLY A 95 -1.21 -1.76 6.89
CA GLY A 95 -1.41 -2.47 8.16
C GLY A 95 -0.48 -3.67 8.34
N TRP A 96 -0.26 -4.47 7.28
CA TRP A 96 0.73 -5.56 7.31
C TRP A 96 2.16 -5.03 7.49
N GLN A 97 2.53 -3.92 6.82
CA GLN A 97 3.84 -3.29 7.03
C GLN A 97 4.02 -2.87 8.49
N TYR A 98 2.96 -2.36 9.12
CA TYR A 98 2.98 -2.02 10.54
C TYR A 98 3.21 -3.24 11.42
N GLN A 99 2.32 -4.25 11.36
CA GLN A 99 2.37 -5.43 12.24
C GLN A 99 3.68 -6.21 12.16
N THR A 100 4.36 -6.13 11.02
CA THR A 100 5.59 -6.89 10.78
C THR A 100 6.86 -6.11 11.09
N GLY A 101 6.74 -4.88 11.62
CA GLY A 101 7.86 -4.01 11.97
C GLY A 101 8.51 -3.30 10.78
N ARG A 102 7.94 -3.41 9.58
CA ARG A 102 8.51 -2.81 8.36
C ARG A 102 8.42 -1.29 8.34
N LEU A 103 7.55 -0.68 9.13
CA LEU A 103 7.45 0.79 9.25
C LEU A 103 8.39 1.39 10.30
N ALA A 104 9.04 0.56 11.12
CA ALA A 104 9.98 0.99 12.15
C ALA A 104 11.30 1.49 11.54
N ASP A 105 12.15 2.13 12.35
CA ASP A 105 13.50 2.51 11.96
C ASP A 105 14.42 1.28 11.88
N PRO A 106 14.81 0.84 10.66
CA PRO A 106 15.65 -0.36 10.50
C PRO A 106 17.09 -0.14 10.98
N THR A 107 17.53 1.11 11.15
CA THR A 107 18.91 1.42 11.53
C THR A 107 19.22 1.18 13.01
N GLY A 108 18.19 1.03 13.84
CA GLY A 108 18.29 0.95 15.29
C GLY A 108 18.71 2.27 15.98
N MET A 109 18.99 3.33 15.23
CA MET A 109 19.46 4.63 15.77
C MET A 109 18.37 5.42 16.49
N THR A 110 17.10 5.16 16.20
CA THR A 110 15.95 5.77 16.89
C THR A 110 15.00 4.70 17.41
N ASP A 111 14.08 5.08 18.29
CA ASP A 111 13.04 4.17 18.80
C ASP A 111 11.73 4.25 18.01
N CYS A 112 11.75 4.91 16.84
CA CYS A 112 10.60 5.02 15.96
C CYS A 112 10.10 3.62 15.53
N GLY A 113 8.91 3.24 16.01
CA GLY A 113 8.23 1.99 15.67
C GLY A 113 8.81 0.73 16.32
N LYS A 114 9.74 0.84 17.30
CA LYS A 114 10.31 -0.33 17.99
C LYS A 114 9.30 -1.08 18.86
N GLU A 115 8.29 -0.38 19.38
CA GLU A 115 7.23 -0.96 20.19
C GLU A 115 5.89 -0.72 19.49
N LEU A 116 5.38 -1.80 18.88
CA LEU A 116 4.20 -1.84 18.00
C LEU A 116 2.89 -1.34 18.62
N GLU A 117 2.87 -0.97 19.89
CA GLU A 117 1.69 -0.40 20.55
C GLU A 117 1.99 0.95 21.25
N GLU A 118 3.25 1.32 21.41
CA GLU A 118 3.64 2.57 22.08
C GLU A 118 4.04 3.67 21.10
N SER A 119 4.54 3.31 19.92
CA SER A 119 5.03 4.27 18.93
C SER A 119 4.25 4.20 17.63
N LEU A 120 3.37 5.18 17.41
CA LEU A 120 2.71 5.44 16.11
C LEU A 120 3.66 6.04 15.05
N CYS A 121 4.96 6.18 15.36
CA CYS A 121 5.94 6.72 14.44
C CYS A 121 6.15 5.81 13.22
N VAL A 122 6.14 6.41 12.03
CA VAL A 122 6.52 5.77 10.76
C VAL A 122 7.86 6.33 10.33
N SER A 123 8.86 5.46 10.17
CA SER A 123 10.24 5.89 9.97
C SER A 123 10.55 6.25 8.52
N VAL A 124 11.13 7.43 8.29
CA VAL A 124 11.69 7.84 6.99
C VAL A 124 13.00 7.11 6.64
N ASN A 125 13.53 6.27 7.53
CA ASN A 125 14.60 5.32 7.18
C ASN A 125 14.06 4.02 6.58
N SER A 126 12.77 3.75 6.72
CA SER A 126 12.19 2.52 6.21
C SER A 126 11.90 2.65 4.71
N TRP A 127 12.48 1.75 3.92
CA TRP A 127 12.15 1.63 2.50
C TRP A 127 10.65 1.41 2.28
N TRP A 128 10.05 0.56 3.12
CA TRP A 128 8.62 0.24 3.07
C TRP A 128 7.75 1.47 3.33
N ALA A 129 8.12 2.28 4.33
CA ALA A 129 7.43 3.51 4.67
C ALA A 129 7.57 4.57 3.57
N ASP A 130 8.76 4.73 3.00
CA ASP A 130 9.07 5.70 1.95
C ASP A 130 8.32 5.36 0.64
N VAL A 131 8.28 4.09 0.24
CA VAL A 131 7.50 3.66 -0.93
C VAL A 131 6.00 3.78 -0.67
N ASN A 132 5.52 3.37 0.51
CA ASN A 132 4.11 3.46 0.86
C ASN A 132 3.62 4.92 0.94
N TYR A 133 4.49 5.90 1.23
CA TYR A 133 4.14 7.32 1.18
C TYR A 133 3.50 7.69 -0.17
N TYR A 134 4.06 7.22 -1.29
CA TYR A 134 3.51 7.53 -2.61
C TYR A 134 2.20 6.78 -2.90
N LEU A 135 2.00 5.63 -2.25
CA LEU A 135 0.75 4.87 -2.30
C LEU A 135 -0.32 5.41 -1.33
N SER A 136 0.00 6.35 -0.44
CA SER A 136 -0.96 7.02 0.48
C SER A 136 -1.23 8.45 0.02
N VAL A 137 -0.19 9.27 -0.08
CA VAL A 137 -0.30 10.71 -0.31
C VAL A 137 -0.77 11.02 -1.73
N LEU A 138 -0.25 10.34 -2.76
CA LEU A 138 -0.68 10.60 -4.13
C LEU A 138 -2.16 10.29 -4.39
N PRO A 139 -2.71 9.11 -4.05
CA PRO A 139 -4.13 8.86 -4.25
C PRO A 139 -5.01 9.84 -3.47
N PHE A 140 -4.63 10.20 -2.23
CA PHE A 140 -5.38 11.16 -1.44
C PHE A 140 -5.40 12.56 -2.07
N LEU A 141 -4.24 13.10 -2.42
CA LEU A 141 -4.15 14.42 -3.06
C LEU A 141 -4.79 14.42 -4.45
N ALA A 142 -4.72 13.32 -5.19
CA ALA A 142 -5.38 13.19 -6.48
C ALA A 142 -6.91 13.11 -6.36
N ALA A 143 -7.44 12.52 -5.29
CA ALA A 143 -8.88 12.57 -4.99
C ALA A 143 -9.34 14.01 -4.71
N VAL A 144 -8.55 14.78 -3.96
CA VAL A 144 -8.79 16.22 -3.75
C VAL A 144 -8.72 17.00 -5.07
N ASP A 145 -7.67 16.80 -5.87
CA ASP A 145 -7.48 17.45 -7.19
C ASP A 145 -8.59 17.06 -8.19
N SER A 146 -9.17 15.88 -8.06
CA SER A 146 -10.29 15.44 -8.91
C SER A 146 -11.62 16.12 -8.58
N GLY A 147 -11.70 16.82 -7.43
CA GLY A 147 -12.92 17.41 -6.91
C GLY A 147 -13.88 16.43 -6.23
N MET A 148 -13.54 15.13 -6.20
CA MET A 148 -14.41 14.08 -5.64
C MET A 148 -14.73 14.29 -4.16
N THR A 149 -13.76 14.74 -3.37
CA THR A 149 -13.94 14.95 -1.92
C THR A 149 -14.66 16.25 -1.56
N GLY A 150 -14.92 17.12 -2.55
CA GLY A 150 -15.43 18.47 -2.31
C GLY A 150 -14.46 19.42 -1.59
N LEU A 151 -13.24 18.97 -1.28
CA LEU A 151 -12.20 19.76 -0.61
C LEU A 151 -11.41 20.58 -1.64
N SER A 152 -11.06 21.81 -1.27
CA SER A 152 -10.08 22.61 -2.02
C SER A 152 -8.66 22.12 -1.74
N PRO A 153 -7.77 22.03 -2.74
CA PRO A 153 -6.35 21.71 -2.53
C PRO A 153 -5.65 22.56 -1.47
N ASN A 154 -6.08 23.81 -1.30
CA ASN A 154 -5.50 24.74 -0.32
C ASN A 154 -5.94 24.47 1.13
N GLN A 155 -6.93 23.59 1.34
CA GLN A 155 -7.42 23.20 2.67
C GLN A 155 -6.64 22.02 3.27
N ILE A 156 -5.67 21.46 2.54
CA ILE A 156 -4.87 20.32 3.00
C ILE A 156 -3.43 20.76 3.24
N MET A 157 -2.85 20.31 4.35
CA MET A 157 -1.44 20.47 4.66
C MET A 157 -0.85 19.10 5.04
N ILE A 158 -0.06 18.52 4.14
CA ILE A 158 0.71 17.30 4.43
C ILE A 158 2.03 17.72 5.08
N LEU A 159 2.35 17.15 6.24
CA LEU A 159 3.60 17.45 6.93
C LEU A 159 4.80 16.67 6.37
N PRO A 160 5.98 17.32 6.29
CA PRO A 160 7.19 16.65 5.87
C PRO A 160 7.75 15.75 6.98
N PRO A 161 8.60 14.76 6.62
CA PRO A 161 9.40 14.04 7.60
C PRO A 161 10.44 14.96 8.25
N LEU A 162 11.03 14.51 9.37
CA LEU A 162 12.08 15.27 10.06
C LEU A 162 13.38 15.39 9.23
N LYS A 163 13.61 14.48 8.29
CA LYS A 163 14.76 14.47 7.38
C LYS A 163 14.34 14.04 5.98
N ASP A 164 15.21 14.25 5.00
CA ASP A 164 14.98 13.84 3.60
C ASP A 164 13.75 14.49 2.94
N GLN A 165 13.36 15.67 3.44
CA GLN A 165 12.14 16.39 3.04
C GLN A 165 12.04 16.64 1.53
N MET A 166 13.18 16.88 0.87
CA MET A 166 13.22 17.18 -0.56
C MET A 166 12.92 15.97 -1.47
N ARG A 167 12.84 14.76 -0.90
CA ARG A 167 12.52 13.54 -1.66
C ARG A 167 11.02 13.40 -1.90
N PHE A 168 10.17 14.08 -1.13
CA PHE A 168 8.72 13.94 -1.16
C PHE A 168 8.02 15.20 -1.67
N CYS A 169 6.74 15.05 -2.02
CA CYS A 169 5.84 16.15 -2.38
C CYS A 169 4.67 16.20 -1.38
N TYR A 170 4.13 17.40 -1.11
CA TYR A 170 3.26 17.64 0.05
C TYR A 170 1.91 18.29 -0.26
N ASN A 171 1.72 18.76 -1.49
CA ASN A 171 0.46 19.35 -1.92
C ASN A 171 0.21 19.02 -3.39
N VAL A 172 -1.00 19.30 -3.84
CA VAL A 172 -1.44 18.99 -5.21
C VAL A 172 -0.50 19.61 -6.25
N SER A 173 -0.11 20.89 -6.08
CA SER A 173 0.77 21.57 -7.03
C SER A 173 2.13 20.88 -7.14
N ASP A 174 2.79 20.68 -6.01
CA ASP A 174 4.12 20.08 -5.95
C ASP A 174 4.12 18.64 -6.48
N CYS A 175 3.12 17.84 -6.09
CA CYS A 175 3.00 16.46 -6.55
C CYS A 175 2.68 16.37 -8.05
N ARG A 176 1.88 17.29 -8.60
CA ARG A 176 1.65 17.37 -10.05
C ARG A 176 2.89 17.82 -10.81
N SER A 177 3.68 18.73 -10.25
CA SER A 177 4.96 19.13 -10.85
C SER A 177 6.00 18.01 -10.83
N ALA A 178 6.11 17.28 -9.71
CA ALA A 178 7.09 16.22 -9.55
C ALA A 178 6.70 14.92 -10.27
N LEU A 179 5.42 14.54 -10.22
CA LEU A 179 4.91 13.24 -10.68
C LEU A 179 3.63 13.41 -11.53
N PRO A 180 3.66 14.21 -12.61
CA PRO A 180 2.46 14.59 -13.36
C PRO A 180 1.66 13.39 -13.86
N LYS A 181 2.36 12.40 -14.43
CA LYS A 181 1.73 11.18 -14.98
C LYS A 181 1.01 10.37 -13.91
N THR A 182 1.59 10.25 -12.72
CA THR A 182 1.01 9.46 -11.63
C THR A 182 -0.21 10.17 -11.04
N MET A 183 -0.12 11.49 -10.82
CA MET A 183 -1.27 12.29 -10.38
C MET A 183 -2.42 12.25 -11.40
N ASP A 184 -2.11 12.34 -12.70
CA ASP A 184 -3.11 12.24 -13.76
C ASP A 184 -3.81 10.87 -13.76
N LYS A 185 -3.06 9.77 -13.61
CA LYS A 185 -3.66 8.41 -13.55
C LYS A 185 -4.57 8.22 -12.34
N TRP A 186 -4.18 8.72 -11.16
CA TRP A 186 -5.06 8.68 -9.99
C TRP A 186 -6.31 9.54 -10.19
N ARG A 187 -6.16 10.76 -10.72
CA ARG A 187 -7.31 11.62 -11.06
C ARG A 187 -8.23 10.93 -12.05
N ASP A 188 -7.70 10.28 -13.08
CA ASP A 188 -8.45 9.53 -14.07
C ASP A 188 -9.22 8.33 -13.48
N PHE A 189 -8.71 7.72 -12.39
CA PHE A 189 -9.41 6.69 -11.64
C PHE A 189 -10.63 7.27 -10.90
N PHE A 190 -10.44 8.35 -10.14
CA PHE A 190 -11.51 9.01 -9.39
C PHE A 190 -12.56 9.69 -10.27
N GLN A 191 -12.16 10.26 -11.41
CA GLN A 191 -13.10 10.81 -12.38
C GLN A 191 -13.89 9.71 -13.09
N TYR A 192 -13.25 8.58 -13.41
CA TYR A 192 -13.93 7.48 -14.08
C TYR A 192 -15.02 6.85 -13.21
N MET A 193 -14.80 6.64 -11.91
CA MET A 193 -15.83 6.06 -11.03
C MET A 193 -17.11 6.89 -10.94
N GLN A 194 -17.02 8.20 -11.17
CA GLN A 194 -18.18 9.10 -11.18
C GLN A 194 -19.01 8.99 -12.47
N LEU A 195 -18.48 8.37 -13.52
CA LEU A 195 -19.21 8.22 -14.78
C LEU A 195 -20.28 7.14 -14.67
N PRO A 196 -21.49 7.35 -15.23
CA PRO A 196 -22.53 6.32 -15.29
C PRO A 196 -22.09 5.07 -16.05
N SER A 197 -21.18 5.21 -17.02
CA SER A 197 -20.62 4.14 -17.84
C SER A 197 -19.46 3.39 -17.18
N SER A 198 -19.08 3.74 -15.95
CA SER A 198 -18.01 3.04 -15.25
C SER A 198 -18.41 1.61 -14.93
N ASP A 199 -17.47 0.69 -15.13
CA ASP A 199 -17.60 -0.71 -14.78
C ASP A 199 -16.41 -1.18 -13.92
N PHE A 200 -16.53 -2.38 -13.36
CA PHE A 200 -15.56 -2.90 -12.40
C PHE A 200 -14.18 -3.12 -13.06
N ASP A 201 -14.15 -3.64 -14.29
CA ASP A 201 -12.91 -3.93 -15.01
C ASP A 201 -12.16 -2.65 -15.43
N GLY A 202 -12.89 -1.62 -15.83
CA GLY A 202 -12.36 -0.30 -16.14
C GLY A 202 -11.81 0.40 -14.91
N LEU A 203 -12.50 0.29 -13.76
CA LEU A 203 -12.01 0.77 -12.47
C LEU A 203 -10.73 0.05 -12.07
N LEU A 204 -10.73 -1.27 -12.19
CA LEU A 204 -9.59 -2.10 -11.84
C LEU A 204 -8.37 -1.81 -12.71
N LYS A 205 -8.57 -1.63 -14.02
CA LYS A 205 -7.50 -1.19 -14.93
C LYS A 205 -6.91 0.15 -14.48
N LYS A 206 -7.76 1.16 -14.26
CA LYS A 206 -7.31 2.51 -13.87
C LYS A 206 -6.62 2.53 -12.51
N LEU A 207 -7.11 1.75 -11.55
CA LEU A 207 -6.46 1.57 -10.27
C LEU A 207 -5.05 1.02 -10.45
N TRP A 208 -4.89 -0.07 -11.19
CA TRP A 208 -3.58 -0.69 -11.37
C TRP A 208 -2.62 0.17 -12.19
N ASP A 209 -3.12 0.89 -13.19
CA ASP A 209 -2.33 1.89 -13.94
C ASP A 209 -1.78 2.96 -12.99
N ALA A 210 -2.61 3.50 -12.08
CA ALA A 210 -2.22 4.52 -11.11
C ALA A 210 -1.30 3.97 -10.00
N HIS A 211 -1.63 2.80 -9.45
CA HIS A 211 -0.86 2.13 -8.41
C HIS A 211 0.56 1.82 -8.89
N THR A 212 0.71 1.15 -10.03
CA THR A 212 2.04 0.81 -10.57
C THR A 212 2.85 2.06 -10.94
N SER A 213 2.21 3.11 -11.46
CA SER A 213 2.85 4.41 -11.69
C SER A 213 3.37 5.07 -10.40
N SER A 214 2.74 4.78 -9.26
CA SER A 214 3.16 5.31 -7.95
C SER A 214 4.42 4.63 -7.42
N LEU A 215 4.81 3.48 -7.98
CA LEU A 215 6.01 2.76 -7.61
C LEU A 215 7.25 3.17 -8.42
N GLU A 216 7.07 3.73 -9.62
CA GLU A 216 8.15 4.00 -10.59
C GLU A 216 9.27 4.89 -10.01
N TYR A 217 8.89 5.99 -9.35
CA TYR A 217 9.83 6.89 -8.71
C TYR A 217 10.43 6.32 -7.43
N PRO A 218 9.63 5.97 -6.39
CA PRO A 218 10.20 5.65 -5.08
C PRO A 218 11.06 4.39 -5.09
N THR A 219 10.72 3.37 -5.89
CA THR A 219 11.53 2.14 -5.97
C THR A 219 12.95 2.38 -6.48
N ARG A 220 13.19 3.47 -7.24
CA ARG A 220 14.52 3.90 -7.69
C ARG A 220 15.12 4.96 -6.77
N ALA A 221 14.29 5.85 -6.27
CA ALA A 221 14.75 6.96 -5.46
C ALA A 221 15.30 6.48 -4.12
N PHE A 222 14.72 5.43 -3.51
CA PHE A 222 15.03 4.97 -2.15
C PHE A 222 15.89 3.71 -2.07
N VAL A 223 16.67 3.40 -3.11
CA VAL A 223 17.54 2.21 -3.12
C VAL A 223 18.59 2.23 -2.00
N ASP A 224 19.00 3.41 -1.54
CA ASP A 224 19.90 3.60 -0.39
C ASP A 224 19.33 3.03 0.91
N ARG A 225 18.00 2.89 1.02
CA ARG A 225 17.36 2.34 2.23
C ARG A 225 17.60 0.86 2.39
N TYR A 226 17.93 0.13 1.31
CA TYR A 226 18.23 -1.30 1.40
C TYR A 226 19.47 -1.58 2.23
N ASP A 227 20.42 -0.64 2.31
CA ASP A 227 21.64 -0.76 3.13
C ASP A 227 21.34 -0.87 4.64
N PHE A 228 20.10 -0.61 5.06
CA PHE A 228 19.67 -0.74 6.45
C PHE A 228 19.01 -2.08 6.78
N TYR A 229 18.88 -2.98 5.79
CA TYR A 229 18.24 -4.28 5.95
C TYR A 229 19.25 -5.42 5.71
N SER A 230 18.88 -6.62 6.17
CA SER A 230 19.54 -7.86 5.74
C SER A 230 19.42 -8.03 4.23
N ASP A 231 20.33 -8.80 3.63
CA ASP A 231 20.23 -9.16 2.21
C ASP A 231 18.89 -9.85 1.92
N GLN A 232 18.38 -10.64 2.87
CA GLN A 232 17.13 -11.39 2.78
C GLN A 232 15.93 -10.44 2.67
N GLU A 233 15.85 -9.43 3.55
CA GLU A 233 14.75 -8.46 3.53
C GLU A 233 14.87 -7.51 2.34
N ALA A 234 16.08 -7.03 2.02
CA ALA A 234 16.30 -6.18 0.85
C ALA A 234 15.87 -6.88 -0.44
N ASN A 235 16.31 -8.12 -0.65
CA ASN A 235 15.89 -8.94 -1.79
C ASN A 235 14.37 -9.18 -1.79
N PHE A 236 13.75 -9.42 -0.63
CA PHE A 236 12.31 -9.57 -0.53
C PHE A 236 11.58 -8.29 -0.95
N GLY A 237 12.00 -7.11 -0.48
CA GLY A 237 11.43 -5.81 -0.86
C GLY A 237 11.51 -5.54 -2.37
N GLU A 238 12.66 -5.80 -2.98
CA GLU A 238 12.83 -5.69 -4.44
C GLU A 238 11.91 -6.65 -5.21
N ASN A 239 11.92 -7.93 -4.83
CA ASN A 239 11.12 -8.96 -5.49
C ASN A 239 9.61 -8.69 -5.31
N TRP A 240 9.23 -8.15 -4.16
CA TRP A 240 7.87 -7.72 -3.88
C TRP A 240 7.43 -6.60 -4.83
N ALA A 241 8.23 -5.53 -4.97
CA ALA A 241 7.93 -4.44 -5.89
C ALA A 241 7.78 -4.93 -7.34
N ILE A 242 8.66 -5.83 -7.79
CA ILE A 242 8.56 -6.47 -9.11
C ILE A 242 7.23 -7.22 -9.26
N VAL A 243 6.92 -8.10 -8.31
CA VAL A 243 5.69 -8.92 -8.38
C VAL A 243 4.44 -8.05 -8.39
N VAL A 244 4.41 -6.92 -7.70
CA VAL A 244 3.27 -5.99 -7.75
C VAL A 244 2.98 -5.51 -9.20
N TYR A 245 3.99 -5.31 -10.04
CA TYR A 245 3.75 -5.01 -11.47
C TYR A 245 3.07 -6.18 -12.20
N TYR A 246 3.42 -7.43 -11.89
CA TYR A 246 2.76 -8.62 -12.44
C TYR A 246 1.32 -8.76 -11.93
N LEU A 247 1.07 -8.49 -10.64
CA LEU A 247 -0.28 -8.48 -10.07
C LEU A 247 -1.15 -7.41 -10.77
N GLY A 248 -0.56 -6.25 -11.07
CA GLY A 248 -1.23 -5.18 -11.80
C GLY A 248 -1.48 -5.49 -13.27
N ALA A 249 -0.52 -6.10 -13.96
CA ALA A 249 -0.72 -6.58 -15.33
C ALA A 249 -1.81 -7.65 -15.42
N ALA A 250 -1.91 -8.51 -14.40
CA ALA A 250 -2.97 -9.50 -14.25
C ALA A 250 -4.31 -8.90 -13.78
N ARG A 251 -4.34 -7.61 -13.44
CA ARG A 251 -5.51 -6.88 -12.92
C ARG A 251 -6.18 -7.64 -11.78
N LEU A 252 -5.43 -8.02 -10.76
CA LEU A 252 -5.99 -8.71 -9.62
C LEU A 252 -6.89 -7.78 -8.80
N PRO A 253 -8.17 -8.12 -8.55
CA PRO A 253 -8.99 -7.33 -7.62
C PRO A 253 -8.36 -7.22 -6.23
N THR A 254 -8.38 -6.01 -5.68
CA THR A 254 -7.81 -5.61 -4.38
C THR A 254 -8.90 -5.30 -3.35
N THR A 255 -9.99 -6.07 -3.38
CA THR A 255 -11.13 -5.96 -2.44
C THR A 255 -10.75 -6.41 -1.02
N LEU A 256 -11.56 -6.08 -0.01
CA LEU A 256 -11.28 -6.34 1.41
C LEU A 256 -10.87 -7.80 1.65
N ASN A 257 -11.78 -8.73 1.35
CA ASN A 257 -11.59 -10.16 1.60
C ASN A 257 -10.41 -10.75 0.81
N ARG A 258 -10.20 -10.27 -0.42
CA ARG A 258 -9.15 -10.79 -1.30
C ARG A 258 -7.77 -10.33 -0.86
N SER A 259 -7.66 -9.04 -0.55
CA SER A 259 -6.45 -8.43 -0.02
C SER A 259 -6.09 -9.01 1.35
N HIS A 260 -7.06 -9.19 2.25
CA HIS A 260 -6.83 -9.82 3.55
C HIS A 260 -6.36 -11.28 3.39
N SER A 261 -7.00 -12.06 2.53
CA SER A 261 -6.59 -13.45 2.25
C SER A 261 -5.17 -13.53 1.70
N PHE A 262 -4.82 -12.61 0.79
CA PHE A 262 -3.50 -12.52 0.19
C PHE A 262 -2.39 -12.34 1.24
N GLN A 263 -2.62 -11.52 2.26
CA GLN A 263 -1.63 -11.21 3.30
C GLN A 263 -1.23 -12.42 4.14
N ARG A 264 -2.07 -13.46 4.21
CA ARG A 264 -1.74 -14.71 4.93
C ARG A 264 -0.51 -15.42 4.36
N GLY A 265 -0.17 -15.15 3.10
CA GLY A 265 1.03 -15.68 2.47
C GLY A 265 2.28 -14.81 2.64
N LEU A 266 2.17 -13.61 3.22
CA LEU A 266 3.30 -12.72 3.39
C LEU A 266 4.09 -13.03 4.68
N PRO A 267 5.41 -12.71 4.71
CA PRO A 267 6.21 -12.81 5.93
C PRO A 267 5.59 -12.06 7.10
N THR A 268 5.60 -12.66 8.29
CA THR A 268 5.04 -12.09 9.53
C THR A 268 6.01 -11.24 10.34
N ARG A 269 7.26 -11.14 9.89
CA ARG A 269 8.29 -10.25 10.45
C ARG A 269 9.25 -9.80 9.33
N VAL A 270 10.09 -8.83 9.64
CA VAL A 270 11.29 -8.49 8.84
C VAL A 270 12.19 -9.73 8.76
N LEU A 271 12.70 -10.02 7.56
CA LEU A 271 13.63 -11.13 7.36
C LEU A 271 15.03 -10.77 7.86
N ASP A 272 15.77 -11.75 8.37
CA ASP A 272 17.15 -11.60 8.83
C ASP A 272 18.12 -12.52 8.07
N ASP A 273 19.42 -12.40 8.38
CA ASP A 273 20.49 -13.12 7.68
C ASP A 273 20.42 -14.65 7.84
N THR A 274 19.66 -15.14 8.82
CA THR A 274 19.49 -16.57 9.10
C THR A 274 18.29 -17.19 8.38
N ASP A 275 17.44 -16.36 7.76
CA ASP A 275 16.25 -16.83 7.05
C ASP A 275 16.60 -17.47 5.70
N ILE A 276 16.45 -18.79 5.64
CA ILE A 276 16.73 -19.59 4.44
C ILE A 276 15.44 -20.20 3.90
N THR A 277 14.86 -19.58 2.88
CA THR A 277 13.69 -20.11 2.17
C THR A 277 14.02 -21.43 1.45
N PRO A 278 13.14 -22.46 1.44
CA PRO A 278 11.78 -22.50 1.99
C PRO A 278 11.69 -23.07 3.43
N PHE A 279 12.74 -22.96 4.25
CA PHE A 279 12.83 -23.63 5.54
C PHE A 279 12.92 -22.65 6.72
N ILE A 280 12.20 -21.53 6.65
CA ILE A 280 12.10 -20.58 7.76
C ILE A 280 11.18 -21.21 8.83
N PRO A 281 11.69 -21.58 10.02
CA PRO A 281 10.96 -22.46 10.94
C PRO A 281 9.69 -21.86 11.55
N ASP A 282 9.67 -20.54 11.77
CA ASP A 282 8.55 -19.82 12.35
C ASP A 282 7.51 -19.38 11.30
N PHE A 283 7.73 -19.70 10.02
CA PHE A 283 6.81 -19.39 8.92
C PHE A 283 5.99 -20.62 8.54
N THR A 284 4.74 -20.38 8.16
CA THR A 284 3.87 -21.42 7.61
C THR A 284 4.41 -21.95 6.27
N PRO A 285 3.99 -23.16 5.83
CA PRO A 285 4.34 -23.67 4.50
C PRO A 285 3.92 -22.73 3.36
N LEU A 286 2.79 -22.02 3.53
CA LEU A 286 2.32 -21.05 2.54
C LEU A 286 3.28 -19.86 2.43
N GLN A 287 3.70 -19.28 3.56
CA GLN A 287 4.62 -18.14 3.58
C GLN A 287 5.98 -18.49 2.97
N ASN A 288 6.54 -19.64 3.36
CA ASN A 288 7.78 -20.15 2.76
C ASN A 288 7.66 -20.36 1.24
N LYS A 289 6.53 -20.92 0.77
CA LYS A 289 6.27 -21.11 -0.67
C LYS A 289 6.13 -19.78 -1.41
N VAL A 290 5.43 -18.80 -0.83
CA VAL A 290 5.28 -17.47 -1.41
C VAL A 290 6.64 -16.81 -1.56
N LEU A 291 7.49 -16.82 -0.54
CA LEU A 291 8.83 -16.24 -0.62
C LEU A 291 9.69 -16.85 -1.75
N VAL A 292 9.68 -18.18 -1.90
CA VAL A 292 10.35 -18.84 -3.03
C VAL A 292 9.79 -18.37 -4.37
N THR A 293 8.47 -18.23 -4.45
CA THR A 293 7.79 -17.79 -5.68
C THR A 293 8.18 -16.35 -6.03
N LEU A 294 8.15 -15.43 -5.06
CA LEU A 294 8.57 -14.03 -5.24
C LEU A 294 10.02 -13.95 -5.73
N LYS A 295 10.92 -14.74 -5.12
CA LYS A 295 12.33 -14.82 -5.55
C LYS A 295 12.46 -15.31 -6.99
N LEU A 296 11.68 -16.31 -7.40
CA LEU A 296 11.68 -16.81 -8.78
C LEU A 296 11.21 -15.73 -9.77
N PHE A 297 10.15 -14.99 -9.46
CA PHE A 297 9.68 -13.87 -10.28
C PHE A 297 10.76 -12.80 -10.42
N GLY A 298 11.33 -12.34 -9.30
CA GLY A 298 12.37 -11.33 -9.34
C GLY A 298 13.62 -11.78 -10.11
N ASN A 299 14.03 -13.04 -9.98
CA ASN A 299 15.15 -13.58 -10.76
C ASN A 299 14.82 -13.62 -12.26
N THR A 300 13.61 -14.02 -12.62
CA THR A 300 13.19 -14.12 -14.02
C THR A 300 13.12 -12.74 -14.68
N ASP A 301 12.57 -11.75 -13.98
CA ASP A 301 12.41 -10.37 -14.46
C ASP A 301 13.77 -9.70 -14.71
N ARG A 302 14.74 -9.88 -13.81
CA ARG A 302 16.11 -9.35 -13.96
C ARG A 302 16.91 -10.02 -15.10
N LEU A 303 16.47 -11.17 -15.60
CA LEU A 303 17.12 -11.91 -16.69
C LEU A 303 16.52 -11.62 -18.08
N SER A 304 15.37 -10.96 -18.16
CA SER A 304 14.68 -10.63 -19.42
C SER A 304 15.02 -9.23 -19.94
#